data_AF-A0A6C0BPZ6-F1
#
_entry.id   AF-A0A6C0BPZ6-F1
#
_cell.length_a   1.000
_cell.length_b   1.000
_cell.length_c   1.000
_cell.angle_alpha   90.00
_cell.angle_beta   90.00
_cell.angle_gamma   90.00
#
_symmetry.space_group_name_H-M   'P 1'
#
loop_
_entity.id
_entity.type
_entity.pdbx_description
1 polymer ?
#
loop_
_entity_poly.entity_id
_entity_poly.type
_entity_poly.pdbx_seq_one_letter_code
_entity_poly.pdbx_strand_id
1 'polypeptide(L)'
;MSSPRKRKSHSRKGHSRKAYTRKDGVRVRACRVKPTTVRAAVVRLPPAKPGQLRKYGYSLSANAEKRLAALSRGVRQDGYATIMRRLNWLAVMNKSRPKLYRKVKIDMNVLKKKFQSK
;
A
#
# COMPACT_ATOMS: atom_id res chain seq x y z
N MET A 1 7.30 -16.09 19.01
CA MET A 1 6.20 -16.42 18.07
C MET A 1 5.12 -15.35 18.22
N SER A 2 4.83 -14.54 17.19
CA SER A 2 3.87 -13.44 17.29
C SER A 2 2.44 -13.92 17.03
N SER A 3 1.54 -13.71 17.99
CA SER A 3 0.13 -14.10 17.91
C SER A 3 -0.58 -13.45 16.71
N PRO A 4 -1.38 -14.18 15.91
CA PRO A 4 -2.04 -13.64 14.74
C PRO A 4 -3.13 -12.64 15.15
N ARG A 5 -2.97 -11.36 14.75
CA ARG A 5 -3.98 -10.31 14.98
C ARG A 5 -5.34 -10.76 14.44
N LYS A 6 -6.37 -10.85 15.29
CA LYS A 6 -7.77 -11.11 14.90
C LYS A 6 -8.19 -10.07 13.84
N ARG A 7 -8.72 -10.57 12.72
CA ARG A 7 -9.09 -9.75 11.56
C ARG A 7 -10.38 -8.98 11.85
N LYS A 8 -10.47 -7.73 11.39
CA LYS A 8 -11.76 -7.03 11.32
C LYS A 8 -12.62 -7.71 10.27
N SER A 9 -13.74 -8.28 10.69
CA SER A 9 -14.82 -8.76 9.83
C SER A 9 -15.92 -7.71 9.80
N HIS A 10 -16.63 -7.63 8.68
CA HIS A 10 -17.81 -6.77 8.56
C HIS A 10 -18.99 -7.64 8.11
N SER A 11 -20.15 -7.40 8.70
CA SER A 11 -21.39 -8.08 8.35
C SER A 11 -22.00 -7.41 7.12
N ARG A 12 -22.27 -8.19 6.07
CA ARG A 12 -23.11 -7.71 4.97
C ARG A 12 -24.57 -7.81 5.38
N LYS A 13 -25.32 -6.72 5.19
CA LYS A 13 -26.79 -6.76 5.32
C LYS A 13 -27.36 -7.75 4.31
N GLY A 14 -28.35 -8.53 4.73
CA GLY A 14 -29.12 -9.37 3.82
C GLY A 14 -29.93 -8.52 2.83
N HIS A 15 -30.21 -9.06 1.66
CA HIS A 15 -31.02 -8.39 0.64
C HIS A 15 -31.93 -9.39 -0.08
N SER A 16 -33.00 -8.88 -0.68
CA SER A 16 -33.91 -9.70 -1.48
C SER A 16 -33.45 -9.72 -2.93
N ARG A 17 -33.24 -10.91 -3.48
CA ARG A 17 -32.97 -11.12 -4.91
C ARG A 17 -34.30 -11.29 -5.64
N LYS A 18 -34.48 -10.54 -6.73
CA LYS A 18 -35.64 -10.67 -7.62
C LYS A 18 -35.55 -11.98 -8.42
N ALA A 19 -36.70 -12.45 -8.89
CA ALA A 19 -36.76 -13.56 -9.83
C ALA A 19 -36.15 -13.16 -11.18
N TYR A 20 -35.51 -14.11 -11.86
CA TYR A 20 -34.96 -13.91 -13.21
C TYR A 20 -34.89 -15.24 -13.96
N THR A 21 -34.79 -15.18 -15.28
CA THR A 21 -34.59 -16.36 -16.14
C THR A 21 -33.12 -16.48 -16.47
N ARG A 22 -32.53 -17.66 -16.26
CA ARG A 22 -31.14 -17.94 -16.62
C ARG A 22 -31.02 -18.08 -18.14
N LYS A 23 -29.80 -17.94 -18.65
CA LYS A 23 -29.49 -18.20 -20.07
C LYS A 23 -29.90 -19.62 -20.54
N ASP A 24 -29.93 -20.58 -19.61
CA ASP A 24 -30.32 -21.98 -19.87
C ASP A 24 -31.85 -22.19 -19.80
N GLY A 25 -32.66 -21.11 -19.82
CA GLY A 25 -34.13 -21.15 -19.81
C GLY A 25 -34.80 -21.35 -18.43
N VAL A 26 -34.06 -21.82 -17.43
CA VAL A 26 -34.60 -22.08 -16.09
C VAL A 26 -34.95 -20.78 -15.35
N ARG A 27 -36.20 -20.69 -14.84
CA ARG A 27 -36.67 -19.57 -14.00
C ARG A 27 -36.20 -19.73 -12.56
N VAL A 28 -35.42 -18.77 -12.06
CA VAL A 28 -35.01 -18.67 -10.65
C VAL A 28 -36.03 -17.81 -9.90
N ARG A 29 -36.59 -18.36 -8.81
CA ARG A 29 -37.56 -17.65 -7.95
C ARG A 29 -36.87 -16.56 -7.12
N ALA A 30 -37.64 -15.55 -6.72
CA ALA A 30 -37.17 -14.54 -5.78
C ALA A 30 -36.86 -15.18 -4.42
N CYS A 31 -35.78 -14.75 -3.78
CA CYS A 31 -35.39 -15.27 -2.46
C CYS A 31 -34.65 -14.22 -1.63
N ARG A 32 -34.69 -14.37 -0.30
CA ARG A 32 -33.93 -13.53 0.62
C ARG A 32 -32.54 -14.11 0.87
N VAL A 33 -31.51 -13.34 0.57
CA VAL A 33 -30.11 -13.68 0.87
C VAL A 33 -29.82 -13.32 2.32
N LYS A 34 -29.39 -14.30 3.11
CA LYS A 34 -29.05 -14.09 4.52
C LYS A 34 -27.80 -13.19 4.66
N PRO A 35 -27.75 -12.36 5.72
CA PRO A 35 -26.53 -11.64 6.08
C PRO A 35 -25.33 -12.60 6.16
N THR A 36 -24.19 -12.20 5.63
CA THR A 36 -22.98 -13.03 5.64
C THR A 36 -21.79 -12.21 6.12
N THR A 37 -20.94 -12.84 6.93
CA THR A 37 -19.71 -12.21 7.44
C THR A 37 -18.62 -12.37 6.40
N VAL A 38 -18.14 -11.26 5.84
CA VAL A 38 -17.05 -11.30 4.85
C VAL A 38 -15.74 -10.92 5.54
N ARG A 39 -14.69 -11.72 5.30
CA ARG A 39 -13.34 -11.40 5.73
C ARG A 39 -12.76 -10.32 4.84
N ALA A 40 -12.15 -9.29 5.42
CA ALA A 40 -11.47 -8.25 4.64
C ALA A 40 -10.39 -8.88 3.74
N ALA A 41 -10.37 -8.47 2.46
CA ALA A 41 -9.37 -8.93 1.50
C ALA A 41 -7.96 -8.54 1.95
N VAL A 42 -6.99 -9.44 1.76
CA VAL A 42 -5.59 -9.15 2.04
C VAL A 42 -5.04 -8.36 0.87
N VAL A 43 -4.86 -7.04 1.05
CA VAL A 43 -4.06 -6.24 0.12
C VAL A 43 -2.60 -6.63 0.35
N ARG A 44 -2.08 -7.53 -0.51
CA ARG A 44 -0.67 -7.87 -0.53
C ARG A 44 0.07 -6.79 -1.32
N LEU A 45 1.04 -6.14 -0.69
CA LEU A 45 1.97 -5.30 -1.44
C LEU A 45 2.75 -6.21 -2.40
N PRO A 46 2.99 -5.79 -3.65
CA PRO A 46 3.86 -6.54 -4.54
C PRO A 46 5.26 -6.69 -3.91
N PRO A 47 5.97 -7.79 -4.19
CA PRO A 47 7.34 -7.96 -3.73
C PRO A 47 8.17 -6.80 -4.26
N ALA A 48 8.97 -6.16 -3.40
CA ALA A 48 9.85 -5.13 -3.91
C ALA A 48 10.87 -5.74 -4.83
N LYS A 49 11.06 -5.08 -5.97
CA LYS A 49 12.29 -5.27 -6.73
C LYS A 49 13.42 -4.67 -5.89
N PRO A 50 14.43 -5.47 -5.50
CA PRO A 50 15.59 -4.94 -4.78
C PRO A 50 16.23 -3.80 -5.59
N GLY A 51 16.76 -2.79 -4.91
CA GLY A 51 17.59 -1.76 -5.54
C GLY A 51 16.88 -0.63 -6.28
N GLN A 52 15.54 -0.50 -6.24
CA GLN A 52 14.85 0.59 -6.97
C GLN A 52 15.26 2.01 -6.58
N LEU A 53 15.71 2.24 -5.35
CA LEU A 53 16.28 3.51 -4.92
C LEU A 53 17.81 3.53 -5.05
N ARG A 54 18.45 2.36 -5.06
CA ARG A 54 19.91 2.23 -5.24
C ARG A 54 20.35 2.71 -6.62
N LYS A 55 19.53 2.59 -7.67
CA LYS A 55 19.86 3.13 -9.00
C LYS A 55 20.16 4.64 -9.01
N TYR A 56 19.66 5.39 -8.02
CA TYR A 56 19.95 6.81 -7.86
C TYR A 56 21.01 7.10 -6.79
N GLY A 57 21.67 6.07 -6.25
CA GLY A 57 22.62 6.19 -5.15
C GLY A 57 21.99 6.40 -3.78
N TYR A 58 20.70 6.11 -3.59
CA TYR A 58 20.07 6.21 -2.27
C TYR A 58 20.50 5.05 -1.37
N SER A 59 21.04 5.38 -0.20
CA SER A 59 21.38 4.41 0.85
C SER A 59 21.04 4.97 2.23
N LEU A 60 20.53 4.12 3.13
CA LEU A 60 20.23 4.49 4.52
C LEU A 60 21.48 4.70 5.39
N SER A 61 22.62 4.17 4.96
CA SER A 61 23.93 4.40 5.58
C SER A 61 24.54 5.75 5.19
N ALA A 62 24.09 6.37 4.09
CA ALA A 62 24.63 7.63 3.61
C ALA A 62 24.13 8.84 4.42
N ASN A 63 24.90 9.92 4.37
CA ASN A 63 24.56 11.22 4.97
C ASN A 63 23.27 11.81 4.38
N ALA A 64 22.61 12.68 5.15
CA ALA A 64 21.31 13.24 4.79
C ALA A 64 21.34 13.95 3.42
N GLU A 65 22.36 14.75 3.15
CA GLU A 65 22.54 15.45 1.89
C GLU A 65 22.61 14.49 0.70
N LYS A 66 23.46 13.46 0.78
CA LYS A 66 23.60 12.44 -0.26
C LYS A 66 22.28 11.72 -0.53
N ARG A 67 21.51 11.41 0.53
CA ARG A 67 20.17 10.80 0.39
C ARG A 67 19.20 11.73 -0.32
N LEU A 68 19.12 12.99 0.08
CA LEU A 68 18.21 13.96 -0.53
C LEU A 68 18.58 14.30 -1.99
N ALA A 69 19.87 14.34 -2.32
CA ALA A 69 20.35 14.49 -3.69
C ALA A 69 19.98 13.29 -4.56
N ALA A 70 20.18 12.06 -4.07
CA ALA A 70 19.73 10.84 -4.73
C ALA A 70 18.21 10.83 -4.98
N LEU A 71 17.42 11.23 -3.98
CA LEU A 71 15.97 11.33 -4.11
C LEU A 71 15.56 12.41 -5.12
N SER A 72 16.21 13.57 -5.12
CA SER A 72 15.94 14.64 -6.10
C SER A 72 16.22 14.17 -7.53
N ARG A 73 17.30 13.40 -7.74
CA ARG A 73 17.58 12.74 -9.04
C ARG A 73 16.49 11.75 -9.42
N GLY A 74 16.07 10.91 -8.47
CA GLY A 74 14.99 9.94 -8.70
C GLY A 74 13.65 10.60 -9.03
N VAL A 75 13.31 11.73 -8.40
CA VAL A 75 12.08 12.47 -8.68
C VAL A 75 12.11 13.04 -10.10
N ARG A 76 13.26 13.53 -10.58
CA ARG A 76 13.41 14.02 -11.96
C ARG A 76 13.24 12.92 -13.00
N GLN A 77 13.68 11.69 -12.71
CA GLN A 77 13.65 10.58 -13.67
C GLN A 77 12.34 9.78 -13.66
N ASP A 78 11.83 9.40 -12.49
CA ASP A 78 10.66 8.50 -12.37
C ASP A 78 9.40 9.21 -11.83
N GLY A 79 9.51 10.48 -11.46
CA GLY A 79 8.42 11.29 -10.91
C GLY A 79 8.25 11.18 -9.39
N TYR A 80 7.63 12.21 -8.81
CA TYR A 80 7.45 12.36 -7.35
C TYR A 80 6.66 11.21 -6.73
N ALA A 81 5.50 10.87 -7.31
CA ALA A 81 4.61 9.84 -6.78
C ALA A 81 5.31 8.47 -6.70
N THR A 82 6.12 8.13 -7.70
CA THR A 82 6.87 6.88 -7.75
C THR A 82 7.90 6.80 -6.62
N ILE A 83 8.67 7.86 -6.40
CA ILE A 83 9.66 7.93 -5.31
C ILE A 83 8.99 7.87 -3.93
N MET A 84 7.86 8.56 -3.75
CA MET A 84 7.11 8.52 -2.49
C MET A 84 6.58 7.12 -2.18
N ARG A 85 6.06 6.38 -3.19
CA ARG A 85 5.63 4.98 -3.00
C ARG A 85 6.81 4.08 -2.59
N ARG A 86 7.97 4.25 -3.23
CA ARG A 86 9.19 3.49 -2.91
C ARG A 86 9.70 3.77 -1.50
N LEU A 87 9.73 5.04 -1.08
CA LEU A 87 10.09 5.43 0.29
C LEU A 87 9.09 4.88 1.31
N ASN A 88 7.78 4.95 1.02
CA ASN A 88 6.78 4.39 1.91
C ASN A 88 6.94 2.87 2.08
N TRP A 89 7.21 2.16 0.98
CA TRP A 89 7.54 0.73 1.04
C TRP A 89 8.79 0.48 1.90
N LEU A 90 9.86 1.26 1.70
CA LEU A 90 11.08 1.15 2.50
C LEU A 90 10.82 1.43 3.99
N ALA A 91 9.93 2.37 4.31
CA ALA A 91 9.52 2.64 5.69
C ALA A 91 8.78 1.45 6.30
N VAL A 92 7.84 0.83 5.56
CA VAL A 92 7.11 -0.37 6.01
C VAL A 92 8.07 -1.52 6.29
N MET A 93 9.05 -1.75 5.42
CA MET A 93 10.06 -2.80 5.62
C MET A 93 10.95 -2.57 6.84
N ASN A 94 11.27 -1.30 7.13
CA ASN A 94 12.10 -0.93 8.27
C ASN A 94 11.26 -0.64 9.53
N LYS A 95 9.98 -1.01 9.57
CA LYS A 95 9.09 -0.71 10.71
C LYS A 95 9.57 -1.35 12.02
N SER A 96 10.27 -2.48 11.97
CA SER A 96 10.91 -3.13 13.12
C SER A 96 12.21 -2.45 13.57
N ARG A 97 12.78 -1.55 12.76
CA ARG A 97 14.06 -0.85 13.01
C ARG A 97 13.82 0.66 13.15
N PRO A 98 13.53 1.17 14.36
CA PRO A 98 13.01 2.53 14.55
C PRO A 98 13.95 3.64 14.05
N LYS A 99 15.27 3.46 14.19
CA LYS A 99 16.27 4.42 13.68
C LYS A 99 16.18 4.58 12.16
N LEU A 100 16.10 3.48 11.42
CA LEU A 100 16.00 3.49 9.96
C LEU A 100 14.64 4.00 9.50
N TYR A 101 13.56 3.58 10.16
CA TYR A 101 12.21 4.06 9.89
C TYR A 101 12.12 5.59 10.01
N ARG A 102 12.64 6.17 11.09
CA ARG A 102 12.65 7.62 11.32
C ARG A 102 13.41 8.36 10.21
N LYS A 103 14.59 7.86 9.80
CA LYS A 103 15.35 8.43 8.68
C LYS A 103 14.51 8.51 7.39
N VAL A 104 13.85 7.41 7.02
CA VAL A 104 13.00 7.37 5.82
C VAL A 104 11.84 8.36 5.93
N LYS A 105 11.19 8.45 7.10
CA LYS A 105 10.10 9.41 7.34
C LYS A 105 10.55 10.87 7.26
N ILE A 106 11.73 11.19 7.77
CA ILE A 106 12.33 12.53 7.62
C ILE A 106 12.54 12.84 6.14
N ASP A 107 13.17 11.92 5.38
CA ASP A 107 13.41 12.10 3.95
C ASP A 107 12.08 12.30 3.17
N MET A 108 11.01 11.55 3.51
CA MET A 108 9.67 11.73 2.93
C MET A 108 9.07 13.10 3.25
N ASN A 109 9.20 13.58 4.49
CA ASN A 109 8.68 14.88 4.91
C ASN A 109 9.39 16.03 4.19
N VAL A 110 10.71 15.92 4.00
CA VAL A 110 11.50 16.89 3.23
C VAL A 110 11.01 16.94 1.77
N LEU A 111 10.83 15.78 1.13
CA LEU A 111 10.30 15.71 -0.23
C LEU A 111 8.87 16.28 -0.33
N LYS A 112 8.02 16.00 0.65
CA LYS A 112 6.66 16.54 0.70
C LYS A 112 6.68 18.07 0.71
N LYS A 113 7.47 18.69 1.59
CA LYS A 113 7.62 20.16 1.62
C LYS A 113 8.15 20.72 0.29
N LYS A 114 9.14 20.06 -0.31
CA LYS A 114 9.81 20.53 -1.54
C LYS A 114 8.94 20.47 -2.80
N PHE A 115 8.06 19.47 -2.92
CA PHE A 115 7.31 19.19 -4.16
C PHE A 115 5.80 19.37 -4.04
N GLN A 116 5.25 19.60 -2.85
CA GLN A 116 3.82 19.88 -2.65
C GLN A 116 3.51 21.40 -2.61
N SER A 117 4.53 22.25 -2.65
CA SER A 117 4.42 23.72 -2.66
C SER A 117 4.52 24.32 -4.08
N LYS A 118 4.39 23.49 -5.12
CA LYS A 118 4.31 23.88 -6.53
C LYS A 118 3.05 23.25 -7.11
#